data_AF-A0A7W1EEA7-F1
#
_entry.id   AF-A0A7W1EEA7-F1
#
_cell.length_a   1.000
_cell.length_b   1.000
_cell.length_c   1.000
_cell.angle_alpha   90.00
_cell.angle_beta   90.00
_cell.angle_gamma   90.00
#
_symmetry.space_group_name_H-M   'P 1'
#
loop_
_entity.id
_entity.type
_entity.pdbx_description
1 polymer ?
#
loop_
_entity_poly.entity_id
_entity_poly.type
_entity_poly.pdbx_seq_one_letter_code
_entity_poly.pdbx_strand_id
1 'polypeptide(L)'
;MNIKELLDDENLDPEKLFDENEYSTLLVNREGFNKKENDIADLIESLLEPEIDRAELEAIFSKLKEKNARGILIESIKKAGKVEEKTKLAAACWETGLDFTNDILFFTELACSNNFALAMEALTVVENIEGVIAEETLSKTIEIAQNCKSPNTSITEDLINNLRQRAL
;
A
#
# COMPACT_ATOMS: atom_id res chain seq x y z
N MET A 1 20.11 -18.50 -3.77
CA MET A 1 20.20 -19.53 -2.72
C MET A 1 19.47 -20.77 -3.23
N ASN A 2 20.01 -21.98 -3.03
CA ASN A 2 19.37 -23.21 -3.54
C ASN A 2 18.25 -23.62 -2.57
N ILE A 3 17.03 -23.89 -3.05
CA ILE A 3 15.87 -24.26 -2.22
C ILE A 3 16.17 -25.47 -1.31
N LYS A 4 17.10 -26.33 -1.72
CA LYS A 4 17.59 -27.46 -0.90
C LYS A 4 18.38 -27.03 0.34
N GLU A 5 19.11 -25.92 0.30
CA GLU A 5 19.89 -25.43 1.45
C GLU A 5 19.00 -24.87 2.57
N LEU A 6 17.77 -24.45 2.26
CA LEU A 6 16.80 -23.91 3.22
C LEU A 6 16.05 -25.00 4.00
N LEU A 7 16.08 -26.25 3.53
CA LEU A 7 15.31 -27.37 4.10
C LEU A 7 16.19 -28.41 4.82
N ASP A 8 17.51 -28.23 4.82
CA ASP A 8 18.42 -29.05 5.62
C ASP A 8 18.45 -28.50 7.05
N ASP A 9 17.59 -29.06 7.91
CA ASP A 9 17.39 -28.71 9.34
C ASP A 9 18.70 -28.61 10.15
N GLU A 10 19.79 -29.25 9.70
CA GLU A 10 21.08 -29.23 10.41
C GLU A 10 21.91 -27.94 10.22
N ASN A 11 21.53 -27.06 9.28
CA ASN A 11 22.24 -25.80 8.99
C ASN A 11 21.34 -24.54 9.06
N LEU A 12 20.15 -24.65 9.66
CA LEU A 12 19.23 -23.53 9.82
C LEU A 12 19.80 -22.54 10.86
N ASP A 13 20.47 -21.49 10.39
CA ASP A 13 20.97 -20.40 11.23
C ASP A 13 19.80 -19.49 11.66
N PRO A 14 19.39 -19.50 12.94
CA PRO A 14 18.21 -18.76 13.38
C PRO A 14 18.37 -17.24 13.22
N GLU A 15 19.61 -16.73 13.22
CA GLU A 15 19.86 -15.29 13.03
C GLU A 15 19.62 -14.86 11.57
N LYS A 16 19.74 -15.78 10.60
CA LYS A 16 19.41 -15.52 9.19
C LYS A 16 17.91 -15.58 8.90
N LEU A 17 17.11 -16.18 9.77
CA LEU A 17 15.65 -16.24 9.60
C LEU A 17 14.96 -14.88 9.83
N PHE A 18 15.68 -13.93 10.43
CA PHE A 18 15.19 -12.59 10.74
C PHE A 18 16.14 -11.50 10.22
N ASP A 19 16.79 -11.72 9.08
CA ASP A 19 17.57 -10.67 8.43
C ASP A 19 16.62 -9.64 7.81
N GLU A 20 16.48 -8.48 8.45
CA GLU A 20 15.66 -7.37 7.97
C GLU A 20 16.14 -6.81 6.62
N ASN A 21 17.33 -7.14 6.12
CA ASN A 21 17.81 -6.72 4.80
C ASN A 21 17.45 -7.71 3.69
N GLU A 22 17.37 -9.01 4.01
CA GLU A 22 16.98 -10.05 3.05
C GLU A 22 15.47 -10.32 3.05
N TYR A 23 14.81 -10.15 4.20
CA TYR A 23 13.38 -10.44 4.36
C TYR A 23 12.60 -9.18 4.74
N SER A 24 11.44 -8.99 4.10
CA SER A 24 10.46 -7.98 4.46
C SER A 24 9.53 -8.57 5.50
N THR A 25 9.71 -8.20 6.79
CA THR A 25 8.81 -8.62 7.85
C THR A 25 7.83 -7.50 8.16
N LEU A 26 6.69 -7.50 7.46
CA LEU A 26 5.55 -6.70 7.89
C LEU A 26 4.88 -7.39 9.09
N LEU A 27 5.07 -6.85 10.29
CA LEU A 27 4.39 -7.35 11.48
C LEU A 27 2.92 -6.91 11.48
N VAL A 28 2.08 -7.68 10.79
CA VAL A 28 0.62 -7.57 10.93
C VAL A 28 0.25 -8.21 12.28
N ASN A 29 -0.01 -7.40 13.32
CA ASN A 29 -0.50 -7.94 14.59
C ASN A 29 -1.80 -8.74 14.36
N ARG A 30 -1.74 -10.06 14.51
CA ARG A 30 -2.84 -11.01 14.26
C ARG A 30 -3.68 -11.31 15.51
N GLU A 31 -3.36 -10.72 16.67
CA GLU A 31 -4.17 -10.91 17.87
C GLU A 31 -5.60 -10.40 17.63
N GLY A 32 -6.58 -11.30 17.75
CA GLY A 32 -7.99 -10.98 17.51
C GLY A 32 -8.47 -11.13 16.05
N PHE A 33 -7.59 -11.52 15.11
CA PHE A 33 -7.99 -11.73 13.72
C PHE A 33 -8.85 -12.98 13.59
N ASN A 34 -9.95 -12.86 12.84
CA ASN A 34 -10.72 -14.01 12.39
C ASN A 34 -10.06 -14.67 11.17
N LYS A 35 -10.55 -15.84 10.76
CA LYS A 35 -10.00 -16.60 9.63
C LYS A 35 -9.87 -15.76 8.35
N LYS A 36 -10.88 -14.95 8.02
CA LYS A 36 -10.86 -14.12 6.82
C LYS A 36 -9.77 -13.05 6.89
N GLU A 37 -9.55 -12.47 8.07
CA GLU A 37 -8.52 -11.44 8.28
C GLU A 37 -7.12 -12.03 8.20
N ASN A 38 -6.92 -13.25 8.71
CA ASN A 38 -5.67 -13.99 8.50
C ASN A 38 -5.42 -14.29 7.02
N ASP A 39 -6.44 -14.77 6.28
CA ASP A 39 -6.30 -15.00 4.84
C ASP A 39 -5.91 -13.71 4.08
N ILE A 40 -6.42 -12.54 4.50
CA ILE A 40 -6.08 -11.25 3.89
C ILE A 40 -4.64 -10.87 4.24
N ALA A 41 -4.22 -11.08 5.50
CA ALA A 41 -2.86 -10.80 5.93
C ALA A 41 -1.84 -11.64 5.14
N ASP A 42 -2.10 -12.94 4.95
CA ASP A 42 -1.24 -13.82 4.17
C ASP A 42 -1.13 -13.35 2.71
N LEU A 43 -2.25 -12.92 2.09
CA LEU A 43 -2.24 -12.35 0.74
C LEU A 43 -1.42 -11.04 0.64
N ILE A 44 -1.48 -10.20 1.68
CA ILE A 44 -0.72 -8.95 1.74
C ILE A 44 0.77 -9.23 1.92
N GLU A 45 1.14 -10.21 2.74
CA GLU A 45 2.53 -10.64 2.91
C GLU A 45 3.11 -11.14 1.59
N SER A 46 2.35 -11.92 0.81
CA SER A 46 2.78 -12.38 -0.53
C SER A 46 3.03 -11.24 -1.53
N LEU A 47 2.39 -10.07 -1.37
CA LEU A 47 2.70 -8.90 -2.22
C LEU A 47 4.11 -8.34 -1.97
N LEU A 48 4.69 -8.61 -0.80
CA LEU A 48 5.98 -8.07 -0.40
C LEU A 48 7.15 -8.96 -0.85
N GLU A 49 6.87 -10.19 -1.27
CA GLU A 49 7.86 -11.11 -1.79
C GLU A 49 8.62 -10.52 -3.00
N PRO A 50 9.93 -10.80 -3.13
CA PRO A 50 10.79 -10.17 -4.14
C PRO A 50 10.54 -10.69 -5.56
N GLU A 51 10.07 -11.93 -5.72
CA GLU A 51 9.94 -12.61 -7.00
C GLU A 51 8.54 -13.22 -7.17
N ILE A 52 7.56 -12.34 -7.42
CA ILE A 52 6.20 -12.75 -7.75
C ILE A 52 5.90 -12.44 -9.22
N ASP A 53 5.36 -13.41 -9.95
CA ASP A 53 5.02 -13.20 -11.36
C ASP A 53 3.71 -12.42 -11.52
N ARG A 54 3.47 -11.89 -12.73
CA ARG A 54 2.29 -11.04 -12.99
C ARG A 54 0.98 -11.81 -12.83
N ALA A 55 0.92 -13.08 -13.20
CA ALA A 55 -0.31 -13.87 -13.12
C ALA A 55 -0.66 -14.17 -11.65
N GLU A 56 0.36 -14.41 -10.82
CA GLU A 56 0.20 -14.58 -9.38
C GLU A 56 -0.24 -13.26 -8.71
N LEU A 57 0.37 -12.13 -9.06
CA LEU A 57 -0.08 -10.81 -8.59
C LEU A 57 -1.55 -10.54 -8.92
N GLU A 58 -1.96 -10.79 -10.16
CA GLU A 58 -3.35 -10.61 -10.58
C GLU A 58 -4.32 -11.52 -9.80
N ALA A 59 -3.89 -12.75 -9.51
CA ALA A 59 -4.66 -13.67 -8.67
C ALA A 59 -4.78 -13.16 -7.21
N ILE A 60 -3.71 -12.58 -6.66
CA ILE A 60 -3.74 -11.95 -5.33
C ILE A 60 -4.69 -10.76 -5.33
N PHE A 61 -4.57 -9.85 -6.29
CA PHE A 61 -5.44 -8.66 -6.38
C PHE A 61 -6.91 -9.03 -6.48
N SER A 62 -7.24 -10.04 -7.29
CA SER A 62 -8.61 -10.57 -7.40
C SER A 62 -9.13 -11.06 -6.04
N LYS A 63 -8.33 -11.86 -5.32
CA LYS A 63 -8.71 -12.37 -3.98
C LYS A 63 -8.85 -11.26 -2.94
N LEU A 64 -7.97 -10.26 -2.96
CA LEU A 64 -8.05 -9.10 -2.06
C LEU A 64 -9.33 -8.29 -2.32
N LYS A 65 -9.71 -8.13 -3.58
CA LYS A 65 -10.97 -7.50 -3.98
C LYS A 65 -12.17 -8.29 -3.48
N GLU A 66 -12.23 -9.59 -3.77
CA GLU A 66 -13.31 -10.49 -3.31
C GLU A 66 -13.49 -10.46 -1.79
N LYS A 67 -12.39 -10.34 -1.05
CA LYS A 67 -12.40 -10.29 0.41
C LYS A 67 -12.66 -8.88 0.97
N ASN A 68 -12.76 -7.84 0.14
CA ASN A 68 -12.87 -6.43 0.55
C ASN A 68 -11.75 -6.02 1.53
N ALA A 69 -10.49 -6.20 1.10
CA ALA A 69 -9.30 -6.05 1.93
C ALA A 69 -8.91 -4.59 2.28
N ARG A 70 -9.73 -3.60 1.91
CA ARG A 70 -9.44 -2.15 2.05
C ARG A 70 -8.86 -1.78 3.42
N GLY A 71 -9.56 -2.15 4.50
CA GLY A 71 -9.17 -1.76 5.85
C GLY A 71 -7.80 -2.34 6.26
N ILE A 72 -7.53 -3.60 5.91
CA ILE A 72 -6.26 -4.24 6.26
C ILE A 72 -5.13 -3.67 5.40
N LEU A 73 -5.35 -3.36 4.12
CA LEU A 73 -4.36 -2.68 3.28
C LEU A 73 -3.93 -1.33 3.88
N ILE A 74 -4.89 -0.50 4.31
CA ILE A 74 -4.60 0.79 4.96
C ILE A 74 -3.78 0.60 6.23
N GLU A 75 -4.18 -0.33 7.10
CA GLU A 75 -3.45 -0.61 8.34
C GLU A 75 -2.05 -1.18 8.08
N SER A 76 -1.88 -1.99 7.05
CA SER A 76 -0.58 -2.51 6.62
C SER A 76 0.34 -1.39 6.13
N ILE A 77 -0.15 -0.44 5.33
CA ILE A 77 0.66 0.72 4.89
C ILE A 77 1.09 1.57 6.09
N LYS A 78 0.20 1.80 7.08
CA LYS A 78 0.53 2.56 8.29
C LYS A 78 1.60 1.87 9.14
N LYS A 79 1.56 0.53 9.21
CA LYS A 79 2.48 -0.29 10.02
C LYS A 79 3.79 -0.60 9.32
N ALA A 80 3.83 -0.56 7.98
CA ALA A 80 5.04 -0.83 7.22
C ALA A 80 6.18 0.09 7.65
N GLY A 81 7.33 -0.52 7.97
CA GLY A 81 8.52 0.20 8.43
C GLY A 81 9.32 0.78 7.26
N LYS A 82 9.31 0.07 6.12
CA LYS A 82 10.10 0.42 4.93
C LYS A 82 9.26 1.17 3.91
N VAL A 83 9.88 2.10 3.18
CA VAL A 83 9.18 2.91 2.17
C VAL A 83 8.85 2.08 0.93
N GLU A 84 9.66 1.07 0.64
CA GLU A 84 9.49 0.11 -0.45
C GLU A 84 8.23 -0.72 -0.24
N GLU A 85 7.99 -1.17 1.00
CA GLU A 85 6.78 -1.89 1.41
C GLU A 85 5.55 -0.99 1.24
N LYS A 86 5.60 0.25 1.74
CA LYS A 86 4.52 1.22 1.55
C LYS A 86 4.20 1.46 0.08
N THR A 87 5.24 1.54 -0.76
CA THR A 87 5.10 1.74 -2.21
C THR A 87 4.37 0.55 -2.84
N LYS A 88 4.80 -0.68 -2.58
CA LYS A 88 4.14 -1.91 -3.09
C LYS A 88 2.68 -1.98 -2.64
N LEU A 89 2.41 -1.67 -1.37
CA LEU A 89 1.06 -1.72 -0.82
C LEU A 89 0.15 -0.59 -1.35
N ALA A 90 0.70 0.60 -1.58
CA ALA A 90 -0.02 1.70 -2.23
C ALA A 90 -0.37 1.34 -3.69
N ALA A 91 0.56 0.71 -4.42
CA ALA A 91 0.29 0.21 -5.77
C ALA A 91 -0.86 -0.82 -5.79
N ALA A 92 -0.84 -1.76 -4.83
CA ALA A 92 -1.91 -2.75 -4.69
C ALA A 92 -3.30 -2.12 -4.45
N CYS A 93 -3.36 -0.93 -3.84
CA CYS A 93 -4.65 -0.25 -3.61
C CYS A 93 -5.34 0.13 -4.93
N TRP A 94 -4.63 0.64 -5.93
CA TRP A 94 -5.25 0.95 -7.22
C TRP A 94 -5.35 -0.28 -8.14
N GLU A 95 -4.39 -1.21 -8.10
CA GLU A 95 -4.41 -2.44 -8.90
C GLU A 95 -5.57 -3.39 -8.51
N THR A 96 -6.01 -3.38 -7.25
CA THR A 96 -7.17 -4.17 -6.81
C THR A 96 -8.51 -3.61 -7.31
N GLY A 97 -8.58 -2.33 -7.67
CA GLY A 97 -9.83 -1.64 -7.98
C GLY A 97 -10.84 -1.67 -6.82
N LEU A 98 -10.36 -1.63 -5.57
CA LEU A 98 -11.17 -1.40 -4.37
C LEU A 98 -11.50 0.09 -4.23
N ASP A 99 -12.63 0.39 -3.59
CA ASP A 99 -13.04 1.79 -3.36
C ASP A 99 -12.40 2.38 -2.11
N PHE A 100 -11.43 3.26 -2.32
CA PHE A 100 -10.69 4.03 -1.30
C PHE A 100 -11.19 5.47 -1.15
N THR A 101 -12.41 5.80 -1.60
CA THR A 101 -12.97 7.17 -1.47
C THR A 101 -12.90 7.71 -0.04
N ASN A 102 -13.17 6.87 0.96
CA ASN A 102 -13.14 7.25 2.38
C ASN A 102 -11.72 7.41 2.94
N ASP A 103 -10.70 6.99 2.19
CA ASP A 103 -9.28 7.02 2.58
C ASP A 103 -8.51 8.10 1.80
N ILE A 104 -9.20 8.99 1.06
CA ILE A 104 -8.56 10.00 0.20
C ILE A 104 -7.59 10.92 0.96
N LEU A 105 -7.92 11.31 2.20
CA LEU A 105 -7.04 12.14 3.03
C LEU A 105 -5.72 11.42 3.30
N PHE A 106 -5.78 10.13 3.61
CA PHE A 106 -4.59 9.32 3.85
C PHE A 106 -3.69 9.24 2.60
N PHE A 107 -4.26 8.95 1.43
CA PHE A 107 -3.46 8.89 0.21
C PHE A 107 -2.93 10.26 -0.23
N THR A 108 -3.64 11.35 0.09
CA THR A 108 -3.16 12.72 -0.15
C THR A 108 -1.94 13.04 0.69
N GLU A 109 -1.94 12.64 1.98
CA GLU A 109 -0.76 12.77 2.83
C GLU A 109 0.41 11.92 2.30
N LEU A 110 0.15 10.70 1.83
CA LEU A 110 1.17 9.84 1.22
C LEU A 110 1.73 10.42 -0.09
N ALA A 111 0.89 11.05 -0.91
CA ALA A 111 1.30 11.72 -2.15
C ALA A 111 2.22 12.93 -1.88
N CYS A 112 2.21 13.47 -0.66
CA CYS A 112 3.15 14.48 -0.19
C CYS A 112 4.49 13.89 0.33
N SER A 113 4.72 12.59 0.20
CA SER A 113 5.98 11.93 0.57
C SER A 113 7.19 12.53 -0.16
N ASN A 114 8.35 12.53 0.51
CA ASN A 114 9.63 12.86 -0.11
C ASN A 114 10.12 11.76 -1.05
N ASN A 115 9.67 10.51 -0.85
CA ASN A 115 10.00 9.40 -1.73
C ASN A 115 9.11 9.47 -2.97
N PHE A 116 9.74 9.64 -4.14
CA PHE A 116 9.05 9.79 -5.41
C PHE A 116 8.13 8.60 -5.74
N ALA A 117 8.60 7.36 -5.55
CA ALA A 117 7.82 6.17 -5.91
C ALA A 117 6.57 6.05 -5.03
N LEU A 118 6.70 6.22 -3.71
CA LEU A 118 5.55 6.23 -2.81
C LEU A 118 4.57 7.36 -3.14
N ALA A 119 5.09 8.57 -3.42
CA ALA A 119 4.26 9.71 -3.76
C ALA A 119 3.47 9.48 -5.06
N MET A 120 4.12 8.87 -6.07
CA MET A 120 3.52 8.53 -7.35
C MET A 120 2.39 7.49 -7.19
N GLU A 121 2.65 6.38 -6.48
CA GLU A 121 1.61 5.36 -6.26
C GLU A 121 0.42 5.91 -5.48
N ALA A 122 0.67 6.76 -4.49
CA ALA A 122 -0.39 7.40 -3.72
C ALA A 122 -1.22 8.38 -4.57
N LEU A 123 -0.58 9.15 -5.46
CA LEU A 123 -1.28 9.96 -6.45
C LEU A 123 -2.16 9.08 -7.34
N THR A 124 -1.62 7.98 -7.89
CA THR A 124 -2.38 7.05 -8.74
C THR A 124 -3.62 6.52 -8.02
N VAL A 125 -3.52 6.19 -6.72
CA VAL A 125 -4.70 5.81 -5.93
C VAL A 125 -5.72 6.95 -5.88
N VAL A 126 -5.31 8.18 -5.58
CA VAL A 126 -6.21 9.34 -5.55
C VAL A 126 -6.88 9.52 -6.91
N GLU A 127 -6.14 9.46 -8.01
CA GLU A 127 -6.68 9.61 -9.37
C GLU A 127 -7.73 8.56 -9.71
N ASN A 128 -7.57 7.31 -9.22
CA ASN A 128 -8.48 6.20 -9.46
C ASN A 128 -9.70 6.16 -8.50
N ILE A 129 -9.82 7.11 -7.56
CA ILE A 129 -11.04 7.24 -6.77
C ILE A 129 -12.18 7.75 -7.67
N GLU A 130 -13.18 6.90 -7.92
CA GLU A 130 -14.38 7.25 -8.70
C GLU A 130 -15.55 7.72 -7.82
N GLY A 131 -15.48 7.49 -6.50
CA GLY A 131 -16.57 7.81 -5.58
C GLY A 131 -16.73 9.30 -5.31
N VAL A 132 -17.94 9.68 -4.89
CA VAL A 132 -18.28 11.05 -4.54
C VAL A 132 -17.63 11.43 -3.21
N ILE A 133 -16.85 12.51 -3.23
CA ILE A 133 -16.17 13.05 -2.05
C ILE A 133 -16.99 14.22 -1.51
N ALA A 134 -17.25 14.23 -0.20
CA ALA A 134 -17.94 15.34 0.44
C ALA A 134 -17.12 16.64 0.32
N GLU A 135 -17.78 17.77 0.08
CA GLU A 135 -17.14 19.08 -0.12
C GLU A 135 -16.17 19.46 1.01
N GLU A 136 -16.54 19.18 2.27
CA GLU A 136 -15.68 19.43 3.43
C GLU A 136 -14.40 18.58 3.37
N THR A 137 -14.52 17.30 3.02
CA THR A 137 -13.38 16.40 2.85
C THR A 137 -12.51 16.86 1.70
N LEU A 138 -13.10 17.17 0.54
CA LEU A 138 -12.37 17.65 -0.64
C LEU A 138 -11.59 18.94 -0.34
N SER A 139 -12.21 19.89 0.35
CA SER A 139 -11.57 21.14 0.77
C SER A 139 -10.36 20.89 1.66
N LYS A 140 -10.50 20.00 2.66
CA LYS A 140 -9.39 19.58 3.53
C LYS A 140 -8.27 18.90 2.73
N THR A 141 -8.62 18.03 1.80
CA THR A 141 -7.66 17.34 0.93
C THR A 141 -6.84 18.33 0.10
N ILE A 142 -7.49 19.34 -0.49
CA ILE A 142 -6.82 20.40 -1.26
C ILE A 142 -5.88 21.22 -0.37
N GLU A 143 -6.31 21.56 0.86
CA GLU A 143 -5.50 22.30 1.82
C GLU A 143 -4.22 21.53 2.20
N ILE A 144 -4.33 20.22 2.45
CA ILE A 144 -3.17 19.35 2.72
C ILE A 144 -2.19 19.40 1.55
N ALA A 145 -2.68 19.17 0.33
CA ALA A 145 -1.84 19.15 -0.86
C ALA A 145 -1.15 20.50 -1.12
N GLN A 146 -1.83 21.62 -0.90
CA GLN A 146 -1.25 22.96 -1.11
C GLN A 146 -0.18 23.33 -0.07
N ASN A 147 -0.34 22.86 1.17
CA ASN A 147 0.54 23.21 2.28
C ASN A 147 1.70 22.23 2.45
N CYS A 148 1.69 21.09 1.75
CA CYS A 148 2.75 20.11 1.90
C CYS A 148 4.05 20.57 1.22
N LYS A 149 5.17 20.36 1.92
CA LYS A 149 6.51 20.79 1.48
C LYS A 149 7.26 19.65 0.80
N SER A 150 6.57 18.91 -0.06
CA SER A 150 7.17 17.79 -0.78
C SER A 150 8.20 18.32 -1.80
N PRO A 151 9.37 17.67 -1.94
CA PRO A 151 10.31 17.96 -3.03
C PRO A 151 9.76 17.51 -4.40
N ASN A 152 8.73 16.66 -4.43
CA ASN A 152 8.11 16.13 -5.65
C ASN A 152 7.04 17.10 -6.18
N THR A 153 7.47 18.30 -6.61
CA THR A 153 6.55 19.39 -6.95
C THR A 153 5.56 19.03 -8.07
N SER A 154 6.00 18.31 -9.10
CA SER A 154 5.12 17.85 -10.19
C SER A 154 3.97 16.97 -9.66
N ILE A 155 4.28 16.01 -8.80
CA ILE A 155 3.26 15.12 -8.21
C ILE A 155 2.26 15.92 -7.37
N THR A 156 2.75 16.89 -6.59
CA THR A 156 1.87 17.75 -5.77
C THR A 156 1.01 18.66 -6.65
N GLU A 157 1.55 19.19 -7.75
CA GLU A 157 0.79 19.98 -8.73
C GLU A 157 -0.30 19.14 -9.40
N ASP A 158 0.02 17.92 -9.83
CA ASP A 158 -0.92 16.97 -10.44
C ASP A 158 -2.01 16.56 -9.45
N LEU A 159 -1.66 16.29 -8.18
CA LEU A 159 -2.61 16.03 -7.10
C LEU A 159 -3.59 17.20 -6.92
N ILE A 160 -3.09 18.43 -6.82
CA ILE A 160 -3.95 19.62 -6.66
C ILE A 160 -4.87 19.79 -7.86
N ASN A 161 -4.37 19.56 -9.08
CA ASN A 161 -5.16 19.66 -10.30
C ASN A 161 -6.26 18.60 -10.33
N ASN A 162 -5.95 17.34 -9.99
CA ASN A 162 -6.93 16.26 -9.90
C ASN A 162 -8.05 16.61 -8.90
N LEU A 163 -7.70 17.07 -7.70
CA LEU A 163 -8.66 17.42 -6.66
C LEU A 163 -9.55 18.61 -7.05
N ARG A 164 -8.99 19.63 -7.69
CA ARG A 164 -9.75 20.80 -8.15
C ARG A 164 -10.75 20.47 -9.25
N GLN A 165 -10.42 19.54 -10.14
CA GLN A 165 -11.36 19.08 -11.18
C GLN A 165 -12.60 18.41 -10.58
N ARG A 166 -12.50 17.82 -9.39
CA ARG A 166 -13.62 17.20 -8.67
C ARG A 166 -14.53 18.19 -7.94
N ALA A 167 -14.10 19.45 -7.80
CA ALA A 167 -14.87 20.51 -7.16
C ALA A 167 -15.78 21.28 -8.14
N LEU A 168 -15.71 20.96 -9.43
CA LEU A 168 -16.52 21.53 -10.52
C LEU A 168 -17.77 20.70 -10.78
#